data_AF-A0A520A189-F1
#
_entry.id   AF-A0A520A189-F1
#
_cell.length_a   1.000
_cell.length_b   1.000
_cell.length_c   1.000
_cell.angle_alpha   90.00
_cell.angle_beta   90.00
_cell.angle_gamma   90.00
#
_symmetry.space_group_name_H-M   'P 1'
#
loop_
_entity.id
_entity.type
_entity.pdbx_description
1 polymer ?
#
loop_
_entity_poly.entity_id
_entity_poly.type
_entity_poly.pdbx_seq_one_letter_code
_entity_poly.pdbx_strand_id
1 'polypeptide(L)'
;MFSTRNSYLYLIVIILSSCSSVYMPNVPNTPMLSEKGEFSGGGHISLRGNASINGAYAASEHFGVLFSGSYMNNDGTKKDYKHKLVEIGGGYFNNFGPDDNRIIEVYAGYGGGRTDRVFREFDDQDILIHTDIEEVTYNKTFLQVNY
;
A
#
# COMPACT_ATOMS: atom_id res chain seq x y z
N MET A 1 -26.69 35.73 -3.60
CA MET A 1 -26.02 35.49 -2.30
C MET A 1 -25.74 33.99 -2.18
N PHE A 2 -24.70 33.49 -2.86
CA PHE A 2 -24.24 32.11 -2.65
C PHE A 2 -23.26 32.13 -1.48
N SER A 3 -23.67 31.48 -0.39
CA SER A 3 -23.00 31.44 0.90
C SER A 3 -21.53 31.03 0.76
N THR A 4 -20.61 31.91 1.18
CA THR A 4 -19.16 31.70 1.28
C THR A 4 -18.76 30.51 2.16
N ARG A 5 -19.71 29.91 2.88
CA ARG A 5 -19.50 28.69 3.66
C ARG A 5 -19.51 27.42 2.82
N ASN A 6 -20.26 27.39 1.71
CA ASN A 6 -20.35 26.20 0.85
C ASN A 6 -19.22 26.12 -0.19
N SER A 7 -18.55 27.23 -0.52
CA SER A 7 -17.45 27.26 -1.49
C SER A 7 -16.24 26.40 -1.09
N TYR A 8 -15.93 26.31 0.21
CA TYR A 8 -14.84 25.44 0.71
C TYR A 8 -15.14 23.96 0.49
N LEU A 9 -16.42 23.57 0.59
CA LEU A 9 -16.85 22.19 0.43
C LEU A 9 -16.76 21.75 -1.04
N TYR A 10 -17.10 22.66 -1.98
CA TYR A 10 -16.89 22.41 -3.42
C TYR A 10 -15.41 22.34 -3.80
N LEU A 11 -14.54 23.11 -3.14
CA LEU A 11 -13.09 23.05 -3.37
C LEU A 11 -12.51 21.68 -2.96
N ILE A 12 -12.98 21.12 -1.83
CA ILE A 12 -12.58 19.77 -1.36
C ILE A 12 -13.04 18.68 -2.36
N VAL A 13 -14.27 18.79 -2.88
CA VAL A 13 -14.80 17.80 -3.85
C VAL A 13 -14.01 17.80 -5.16
N ILE A 14 -13.51 18.94 -5.63
CA ILE A 14 -12.70 19.03 -6.86
C ILE A 14 -11.33 18.37 -6.66
N ILE A 15 -10.70 18.55 -5.50
CA ILE A 15 -9.39 17.93 -5.18
C ILE A 15 -9.49 16.40 -5.11
N LEU A 16 -10.65 15.85 -4.74
CA LEU A 16 -10.87 14.41 -4.64
C LEU A 16 -11.13 13.71 -5.99
N SER A 17 -11.27 14.44 -7.10
CA SER A 17 -11.74 13.91 -8.38
C SER A 17 -10.65 13.51 -9.39
N SER A 18 -9.35 13.65 -9.07
CA SER A 18 -8.25 13.47 -10.04
C SER A 18 -7.46 12.15 -9.94
N CYS A 19 -7.99 11.09 -9.32
CA CYS A 19 -7.23 9.85 -9.16
C CYS A 19 -7.32 8.91 -10.38
N SER A 20 -6.21 8.77 -11.12
CA SER A 20 -5.94 7.61 -11.96
C SER A 20 -5.53 6.43 -11.08
N SER A 21 -6.38 5.41 -10.93
CA SER A 21 -6.08 4.26 -10.08
C SER A 21 -5.25 3.22 -10.83
N VAL A 22 -4.00 3.07 -10.45
CA VAL A 22 -3.23 1.87 -10.75
C VAL A 22 -3.40 0.92 -9.58
N TYR A 23 -3.88 -0.30 -9.83
CA TYR A 23 -4.00 -1.33 -8.79
C TYR A 23 -2.60 -1.70 -8.26
N MET A 24 -2.39 -1.56 -6.96
CA MET A 24 -1.12 -1.78 -6.27
C MET A 24 -1.31 -2.82 -5.18
N PRO A 25 -1.00 -4.09 -5.45
CA PRO A 25 -1.13 -5.13 -4.46
C PRO A 25 -0.07 -4.93 -3.38
N ASN A 26 -0.50 -4.60 -2.16
CA ASN A 26 0.31 -4.78 -0.96
C ASN A 26 -0.47 -5.58 0.07
N VAL A 27 0.22 -6.43 0.83
CA VAL A 27 -0.37 -7.12 1.99
C VAL A 27 -0.49 -6.09 3.12
N PRO A 28 -1.68 -5.87 3.69
CA PRO A 28 -1.86 -4.93 4.79
C PRO A 28 -0.97 -5.31 5.98
N ASN A 29 -0.34 -4.30 6.61
CA ASN A 29 0.53 -4.48 7.78
C ASN A 29 -0.29 -4.25 9.05
N THR A 30 -0.82 -5.30 9.67
CA THR A 30 -1.64 -5.23 10.90
C THR A 30 -0.84 -5.75 12.10
N PRO A 31 0.07 -4.94 12.68
CA PRO A 31 1.04 -5.46 13.64
C PRO A 31 0.47 -5.78 15.02
N MET A 32 -0.61 -5.12 15.45
CA MET A 32 -1.25 -5.33 16.75
C MET A 32 -0.26 -5.20 17.92
N LEU A 33 0.49 -4.09 17.95
CA LEU A 33 1.45 -3.80 19.01
C LEU A 33 0.72 -3.54 20.34
N SER A 34 1.22 -4.15 21.41
CA SER A 34 0.63 -4.11 22.74
C SER A 34 1.53 -3.44 23.78
N GLU A 35 2.85 -3.57 23.64
CA GLU A 35 3.82 -3.09 24.63
C GLU A 35 4.99 -2.34 23.99
N LYS A 36 5.57 -1.40 24.73
CA LYS A 36 6.78 -0.68 24.31
C LYS A 36 7.92 -1.66 24.04
N GLY A 37 8.58 -1.51 22.90
CA GLY A 37 9.70 -2.33 22.48
C GLY A 37 9.29 -3.63 21.78
N GLU A 38 7.98 -3.89 21.64
CA GLU A 38 7.47 -5.00 20.85
C GLU A 38 7.81 -4.81 19.36
N PHE A 39 8.22 -5.91 18.73
CA PHE A 39 8.43 -6.00 17.29
C PHE A 39 7.46 -7.04 16.73
N SER A 40 6.68 -6.62 15.73
CA SER A 40 5.77 -7.49 14.99
C SER A 40 6.18 -7.48 13.53
N GLY A 41 6.21 -8.65 12.89
CA GLY A 41 6.65 -8.75 11.50
C GLY A 41 6.17 -10.02 10.83
N GLY A 42 5.98 -9.93 9.52
CA GLY A 42 5.49 -11.02 8.70
C GLY A 42 6.05 -10.94 7.29
N GLY A 43 6.27 -12.11 6.70
CA GLY A 43 6.68 -12.24 5.30
C GLY A 43 5.71 -13.16 4.58
N HIS A 44 5.36 -12.82 3.35
CA HIS A 44 4.55 -13.66 2.49
C HIS A 44 5.25 -13.85 1.15
N ILE A 45 5.46 -15.11 0.77
CA ILE A 45 6.04 -15.52 -0.50
C ILE A 45 5.02 -16.37 -1.27
N SER A 46 4.97 -16.18 -2.58
CA SER A 46 4.15 -16.99 -3.48
C SER A 46 5.02 -17.87 -4.37
N LEU A 47 4.46 -18.98 -4.86
CA LEU A 47 5.13 -19.90 -5.78
C LEU A 47 5.56 -19.25 -7.10
N ARG A 48 4.99 -18.10 -7.46
CA ARG A 48 5.36 -17.31 -8.63
C ARG A 48 6.50 -16.31 -8.37
N GLY A 49 7.17 -16.39 -7.22
CA GLY A 49 8.30 -15.53 -6.88
C GLY A 49 7.92 -14.13 -6.37
N ASN A 50 6.64 -13.88 -6.11
CA ASN A 50 6.21 -12.65 -5.45
C ASN A 50 6.51 -12.75 -3.96
N ALA A 51 7.04 -11.67 -3.38
CA ALA A 51 7.41 -11.59 -1.98
C ALA A 51 6.92 -10.27 -1.38
N SER A 52 6.49 -10.31 -0.13
CA SER A 52 6.15 -9.11 0.66
C SER A 52 6.66 -9.29 2.08
N ILE A 53 7.12 -8.20 2.66
CA ILE A 53 7.58 -8.12 4.04
C ILE A 53 6.88 -6.94 4.69
N ASN A 54 6.40 -7.16 5.91
CA ASN A 54 5.78 -6.16 6.75
C ASN A 54 6.43 -6.23 8.12
N GLY A 55 6.67 -5.07 8.72
CA GLY A 55 7.16 -5.01 10.08
C GLY A 55 6.71 -3.75 10.80
N ALA A 56 6.68 -3.82 12.11
CA ALA A 56 6.36 -2.73 12.99
C ALA A 56 7.14 -2.82 14.30
N TYR A 57 7.35 -1.68 14.91
CA TYR A 57 8.08 -1.56 16.17
C TYR A 57 7.43 -0.53 17.07
N ALA A 58 7.18 -0.90 18.33
CA ALA A 58 6.64 -0.03 19.36
C ALA A 58 7.75 0.85 19.93
N ALA A 59 7.92 2.05 19.38
CA ALA A 59 8.94 3.01 19.84
C ALA A 59 8.65 3.56 21.26
N SER A 60 7.37 3.59 21.65
CA SER A 60 6.92 3.98 22.99
C SER A 60 5.71 3.16 23.42
N GLU A 61 5.10 3.50 24.57
CA GLU A 61 3.88 2.85 25.08
C GLU A 61 2.67 3.05 24.16
N HIS A 62 2.67 4.09 23.34
CA HIS A 62 1.51 4.43 22.49
C HIS A 62 1.87 4.77 21.05
N PHE A 63 3.15 4.79 20.69
CA PHE A 63 3.58 5.16 19.35
C PHE A 63 4.42 4.07 18.73
N GLY A 64 4.01 3.66 17.53
CA GLY A 64 4.66 2.65 16.72
C GLY A 64 5.13 3.22 15.39
N VAL A 65 6.13 2.58 14.81
CA VAL A 65 6.55 2.77 13.43
C VAL A 65 6.30 1.48 12.65
N LEU A 66 6.03 1.63 11.36
CA LEU A 66 5.77 0.53 10.44
C LEU A 66 6.59 0.71 9.19
N PHE A 67 7.00 -0.41 8.62
CA PHE A 67 7.62 -0.48 7.32
C PHE A 67 7.03 -1.66 6.54
N SER A 68 6.91 -1.51 5.24
CA SER A 68 6.50 -2.58 4.34
C SER A 68 7.34 -2.53 3.07
N GLY A 69 7.51 -3.69 2.45
CA GLY A 69 8.17 -3.83 1.17
C GLY A 69 7.52 -4.95 0.39
N SER A 70 7.20 -4.73 -0.87
CA SER A 70 6.65 -5.77 -1.74
C SER A 70 7.33 -5.80 -3.09
N TYR A 71 7.55 -7.01 -3.57
CA TYR A 71 8.10 -7.34 -4.88
C TYR A 71 7.18 -8.34 -5.57
N MET A 72 6.74 -8.01 -6.78
CA MET A 72 5.93 -8.90 -7.60
C MET A 72 6.55 -9.02 -8.99
N ASN A 73 6.70 -10.24 -9.46
CA ASN A 73 7.18 -10.55 -10.80
C ASN A 73 6.30 -11.64 -11.38
N ASN A 74 5.40 -11.24 -12.28
CA ASN A 74 4.51 -12.16 -12.95
C ASN A 74 4.76 -12.05 -14.46
N ASP A 75 5.60 -12.94 -14.97
CA ASP A 75 5.91 -13.05 -16.39
C ASP A 75 4.86 -13.93 -17.07
N GLY A 76 4.38 -13.50 -18.24
CA GLY A 76 3.31 -14.18 -18.96
C GLY A 76 3.41 -13.98 -20.46
N THR A 77 2.91 -14.93 -21.24
CA THR A 77 3.08 -14.93 -22.71
C THR A 77 2.62 -13.62 -23.37
N LYS A 78 1.47 -13.09 -22.95
CA LYS A 78 0.89 -11.85 -23.49
C LYS A 78 1.12 -10.60 -22.63
N LYS A 79 1.49 -10.79 -21.36
CA LYS A 79 1.60 -9.69 -20.39
C LYS A 79 2.60 -10.01 -19.30
N ASP A 80 3.59 -9.14 -19.14
CA ASP A 80 4.46 -9.12 -17.98
C ASP A 80 4.00 -8.01 -17.02
N TYR A 81 4.08 -8.32 -15.72
CA TYR A 81 3.77 -7.38 -14.67
C TYR A 81 4.84 -7.43 -13.59
N LYS A 82 5.59 -6.34 -13.46
CA LYS A 82 6.62 -6.17 -12.43
C LYS A 82 6.23 -5.02 -11.52
N HIS A 83 6.34 -5.24 -10.21
CA HIS A 83 5.93 -4.24 -9.22
C HIS A 83 6.85 -4.25 -8.01
N LYS A 84 7.23 -3.05 -7.59
CA LYS A 84 8.05 -2.81 -6.41
C LYS A 84 7.41 -1.69 -5.61
N LEU A 85 7.32 -1.87 -4.30
CA LEU A 85 6.77 -0.88 -3.38
C LEU A 85 7.56 -0.93 -2.08
N VAL A 86 7.84 0.24 -1.53
CA VAL A 86 8.36 0.42 -0.19
C VAL A 86 7.50 1.47 0.51
N GLU A 87 7.08 1.19 1.73
CA GLU A 87 6.31 2.12 2.54
C GLU A 87 6.89 2.21 3.96
N ILE A 88 6.75 3.39 4.54
CA ILE A 88 7.05 3.64 5.94
C ILE A 88 5.93 4.48 6.53
N GLY A 89 5.65 4.26 7.81
CA GLY A 89 4.64 5.03 8.52
C GLY A 89 4.89 5.04 10.01
N GLY A 90 4.06 5.82 10.68
CA GLY A 90 4.03 5.87 12.13
C GLY A 90 2.63 6.18 12.59
N GLY A 91 2.38 5.98 13.87
CA GLY A 91 1.04 6.17 14.39
C GLY A 91 0.92 5.80 15.85
N TYR A 92 -0.33 5.77 16.27
CA TYR A 92 -0.73 5.62 17.65
C TYR A 92 -1.37 4.24 17.86
N PHE A 93 -0.96 3.55 18.92
CA PHE A 93 -1.63 2.33 19.37
C PHE A 93 -1.99 2.47 20.85
N ASN A 94 -3.04 1.77 21.27
CA ASN A 94 -3.41 1.70 22.67
C ASN A 94 -4.15 0.40 22.99
N ASN A 95 -3.97 -0.07 24.21
CA ASN A 95 -4.70 -1.22 24.74
C ASN A 95 -5.94 -0.71 25.49
N PHE A 96 -7.06 -1.44 25.39
CA PHE A 96 -8.31 -1.05 26.03
C PHE A 96 -9.18 -2.26 26.37
N GLY A 97 -10.17 -2.06 27.24
CA GLY A 97 -11.09 -3.10 27.70
C GLY A 97 -10.72 -3.70 29.05
N PRO A 98 -11.52 -4.63 29.58
CA PRO A 98 -11.17 -5.36 30.79
C PRO A 98 -9.89 -6.15 30.54
N ASP A 99 -8.90 -5.97 31.40
CA ASP A 99 -7.58 -6.62 31.34
C ASP A 99 -6.71 -6.26 30.11
N ASP A 100 -6.93 -5.08 29.49
CA ASP A 100 -6.12 -4.57 28.37
C ASP A 100 -6.03 -5.55 27.17
N ASN A 101 -7.09 -6.33 26.95
CA ASN A 101 -7.13 -7.43 25.98
C ASN A 101 -7.51 -7.05 24.55
N ARG A 102 -7.72 -5.76 24.26
CA ARG A 102 -8.01 -5.25 22.91
C ARG A 102 -7.01 -4.18 22.55
N ILE A 103 -6.64 -4.13 21.28
CA ILE A 103 -5.64 -3.19 20.76
C ILE A 103 -6.33 -2.38 19.67
N ILE A 104 -6.22 -1.06 19.75
CA ILE A 104 -6.59 -0.17 18.65
C ILE A 104 -5.34 0.50 18.12
N GLU A 105 -5.18 0.51 16.81
CA GLU A 105 -4.04 1.14 16.16
C GLU A 105 -4.50 2.06 15.02
N VAL A 106 -3.89 3.23 14.93
CA VAL A 106 -4.11 4.20 13.86
C VAL A 106 -2.76 4.61 13.31
N TYR A 107 -2.50 4.23 12.07
CA TYR A 107 -1.24 4.48 11.39
C TYR A 107 -1.43 5.29 10.13
N ALA A 108 -0.53 6.24 9.89
CA ALA A 108 -0.44 6.97 8.64
C ALA A 108 0.98 6.89 8.10
N GLY A 109 1.11 6.96 6.79
CA GLY A 109 2.43 6.88 6.19
C GLY A 109 2.47 7.21 4.72
N TYR A 110 3.68 7.05 4.21
CA TYR A 110 4.04 7.38 2.85
C TYR A 110 4.96 6.30 2.28
N GLY A 111 4.79 6.04 1.00
CA GLY A 111 5.58 5.08 0.26
C GLY A 111 5.72 5.50 -1.18
N GLY A 112 6.57 4.77 -1.89
CA GLY A 112 6.80 4.95 -3.31
C GLY A 112 6.95 3.58 -3.96
N GLY A 113 6.54 3.51 -5.21
CA GLY A 113 6.68 2.28 -5.97
C GLY A 113 6.78 2.51 -7.46
N ARG A 114 7.13 1.44 -8.14
CA ARG A 114 7.24 1.38 -9.59
C ARG A 114 6.53 0.15 -10.10
N THR A 115 5.77 0.32 -11.16
CA THR A 115 5.12 -0.76 -11.89
C THR A 115 5.56 -0.70 -13.34
N ASP A 116 6.13 -1.80 -13.83
CA ASP A 116 6.50 -1.96 -15.22
C ASP A 116 5.56 -3.00 -15.83
N ARG A 117 4.88 -2.65 -16.93
CA ARG A 117 3.97 -3.54 -17.65
C ARG A 117 4.42 -3.65 -19.08
N VAL A 118 4.56 -4.87 -19.56
CA VAL A 118 4.86 -5.14 -20.97
C VAL A 118 3.68 -5.92 -21.53
N PHE A 119 2.98 -5.33 -22.49
CA PHE A 119 1.93 -6.00 -23.24
C PHE A 119 2.50 -6.44 -24.58
N ARG A 120 2.24 -7.71 -24.94
CA ARG A 120 2.65 -8.29 -26.21
C ARG A 120 1.42 -8.76 -26.94
N GLU A 121 1.20 -8.22 -28.13
CA GLU A 121 0.11 -8.61 -28.99
C GLU A 121 0.64 -9.54 -30.09
N PHE A 122 -0.09 -10.63 -30.33
CA PHE A 122 0.26 -11.66 -31.31
C PHE A 122 -0.89 -11.78 -32.30
N ASP A 123 -0.56 -11.92 -33.58
CA ASP A 123 -1.51 -12.22 -34.66
C ASP A 123 -2.00 -13.68 -34.60
N ASP A 124 -2.99 -14.04 -35.43
CA ASP A 124 -3.57 -15.38 -35.56
C ASP A 124 -2.53 -16.47 -35.93
N GLN A 125 -1.34 -16.07 -36.39
CA GLN A 125 -0.20 -16.94 -36.68
C GLN A 125 0.87 -17.00 -35.56
N ASP A 126 0.56 -16.52 -34.34
CA ASP A 126 1.49 -16.41 -33.19
C ASP A 126 2.73 -15.53 -33.44
N ILE A 127 2.66 -14.62 -34.42
CA ILE A 127 3.73 -13.65 -34.70
C ILE A 127 3.49 -12.40 -33.84
N LEU A 128 4.53 -11.97 -33.12
CA LEU A 128 4.50 -10.74 -32.33
C LEU A 128 4.32 -9.53 -33.26
N ILE A 129 3.20 -8.82 -33.11
CA ILE A 129 2.84 -7.66 -33.94
C ILE A 129 3.03 -6.33 -33.23
N HIS A 130 2.82 -6.30 -31.90
CA HIS A 130 2.94 -5.08 -31.12
C HIS A 130 3.54 -5.36 -29.74
N THR A 131 4.32 -4.41 -29.22
CA THR A 131 4.79 -4.44 -27.83
C THR A 131 4.63 -3.06 -27.22
N ASP A 132 3.80 -2.96 -26.19
CA ASP A 132 3.62 -1.76 -25.39
C ASP A 132 4.33 -1.91 -24.05
N ILE A 133 5.13 -0.90 -23.70
CA ILE A 133 5.83 -0.82 -22.43
C ILE A 133 5.28 0.38 -21.66
N GLU A 134 4.67 0.11 -20.51
CA GLU A 134 4.19 1.14 -19.60
C GLU A 134 5.04 1.11 -18.32
N GLU A 135 5.76 2.21 -18.07
CA GLU A 135 6.49 2.42 -16.82
C GLU A 135 5.76 3.46 -15.97
N VAL A 136 5.28 3.04 -14.81
CA VAL A 136 4.55 3.91 -13.88
C VAL A 136 5.31 4.01 -12.57
N THR A 137 5.82 5.20 -12.28
CA THR A 137 6.33 5.55 -10.95
C THR A 137 5.26 6.31 -10.19
N TYR A 138 5.07 5.97 -8.92
CA TYR A 138 4.02 6.56 -8.12
C TYR A 138 4.43 6.74 -6.66
N ASN A 139 3.69 7.62 -6.00
CA ASN A 139 3.74 7.84 -4.56
C ASN A 139 2.44 7.32 -3.94
N LYS A 140 2.52 6.78 -2.73
CA LYS A 140 1.39 6.23 -2.01
C LYS A 140 1.35 6.83 -0.61
N THR A 141 0.25 7.48 -0.28
CA THR A 141 -0.09 7.84 1.10
C THR A 141 -1.13 6.87 1.62
N PHE A 142 -1.03 6.46 2.87
CA PHE A 142 -2.03 5.58 3.47
C PHE A 142 -2.41 6.03 4.87
N LEU A 143 -3.64 5.67 5.24
CA LEU A 143 -4.19 5.75 6.58
C LEU A 143 -4.81 4.38 6.88
N GLN A 144 -4.41 3.78 7.99
CA GLN A 144 -4.82 2.43 8.38
C GLN A 144 -5.31 2.45 9.82
N VAL A 145 -6.45 1.82 10.06
CA VAL A 145 -7.03 1.63 11.39
C VAL A 145 -7.19 0.14 11.62
N ASN A 146 -6.59 -0.37 12.70
CA ASN A 146 -6.68 -1.76 13.13
C ASN A 146 -7.38 -1.84 14.49
N TYR A 147 -8.18 -2.88 14.69
CA TYR A 147 -8.93 -3.17 15.91
C TYR A 147 -9.09 -4.69 16.04
#